data_AF-A0A9P3A497-F1
#
_entry.id   AF-A0A9P3A497-F1
#
_cell.length_a   1.000
_cell.length_b   1.000
_cell.length_c   1.000
_cell.angle_alpha   90.00
_cell.angle_beta   90.00
_cell.angle_gamma   90.00
#
_symmetry.space_group_name_H-M   'P 1'
#
loop_
_entity.id
_entity.type
_entity.pdbx_description
1 polymer ?
#
loop_
_entity_poly.entity_id
_entity_poly.type
_entity_poly.pdbx_seq_one_letter_code
_entity_poly.pdbx_strand_id
1 'polypeptide(L)'
;MPNYLPDSQLQDCETWAREDSAYHIEADLQLACSLSHHIVPQLAKVTSALPVSQQIYELDRLDSVMEKHLQHWFSVESPSGLSQVARVVLKGWALEGAFRVKQVRFERFPSDETRADAIFAAISFIEQMKLVATSGYLRFISDDAAIVLSRAGLFFSKIFNDVPSTLKALIVQSMTMVHSFCTESSRGDPELTAAFVARFFGGLLSTLKAESRAQSPAAVIAEATSIPIASSEGHTQAEDFNFDLVSLPNSCLIVRQSKVPDMARMVSSKVMQSQAWTTLNH
;
A
#
# COMPACT_ATOMS: atom_id res chain seq x y z
N MET A 1 -27.93 -2.99 29.00
CA MET A 1 -26.94 -3.17 27.92
C MET A 1 -27.39 -2.28 26.76
N PRO A 2 -26.50 -1.50 26.15
CA PRO A 2 -26.87 -0.71 24.96
C PRO A 2 -27.29 -1.68 23.85
N ASN A 3 -28.30 -1.29 23.08
CA ASN A 3 -28.92 -2.10 22.04
C ASN A 3 -27.88 -2.64 21.06
N TYR A 4 -27.64 -3.96 21.10
CA TYR A 4 -26.87 -4.66 20.08
C TYR A 4 -27.70 -4.66 18.80
N LEU A 5 -27.28 -3.87 17.80
CA LEU A 5 -27.82 -3.96 16.44
C LEU A 5 -27.22 -5.22 15.81
N PRO A 6 -28.03 -6.21 15.41
CA PRO A 6 -27.54 -7.38 14.68
C PRO A 6 -26.80 -6.96 13.41
N ASP A 7 -25.75 -7.68 13.01
CA ASP A 7 -25.00 -7.40 11.78
C ASP A 7 -25.89 -7.42 10.52
N SER A 8 -27.01 -8.15 10.56
CA SER A 8 -28.02 -8.15 9.50
C SER A 8 -28.90 -6.89 9.45
N GLN A 9 -28.88 -6.07 10.51
CA GLN A 9 -29.56 -4.78 10.63
C GLN A 9 -28.60 -3.59 10.51
N LEU A 10 -27.28 -3.82 10.55
CA LEU A 10 -26.32 -2.90 9.98
C LEU A 10 -26.57 -2.91 8.46
N GLN A 11 -27.55 -2.12 8.02
CA GLN A 11 -27.74 -1.82 6.61
C GLN A 11 -26.37 -1.44 6.02
N ASP A 12 -26.14 -1.85 4.78
CA ASP A 12 -24.97 -1.44 4.01
C ASP A 12 -24.78 0.08 4.19
N CYS A 13 -23.67 0.50 4.80
CA CYS A 13 -23.44 1.89 5.19
C CYS A 13 -23.59 2.84 4.00
N GLU A 14 -23.30 2.35 2.79
CA GLU A 14 -23.55 3.09 1.56
C GLU A 14 -25.03 3.22 1.24
N THR A 15 -25.80 2.13 1.32
CA THR A 15 -27.26 2.17 1.19
C THR A 15 -27.85 3.19 2.16
N TRP A 16 -27.43 3.17 3.42
CA TRP A 16 -27.84 4.18 4.41
C TRP A 16 -27.46 5.61 3.99
N ALA A 17 -26.21 5.82 3.58
CA ALA A 17 -25.73 7.13 3.12
C ALA A 17 -26.44 7.64 1.85
N ARG A 18 -27.06 6.75 1.05
CA ARG A 18 -27.80 7.09 -0.17
C ARG A 18 -29.30 7.23 0.05
N GLU A 19 -29.89 6.49 0.99
CA GLU A 19 -31.32 6.47 1.27
C GLU A 19 -31.81 7.76 1.95
N ASP A 20 -30.96 8.42 2.75
CA ASP A 20 -31.27 9.74 3.34
C ASP A 20 -31.03 10.90 2.35
N SER A 21 -31.64 10.75 1.16
CA SER A 21 -31.60 11.69 0.05
C SER A 21 -32.16 13.09 0.37
N ALA A 22 -32.82 13.26 1.52
CA ALA A 22 -33.33 14.55 1.96
C ALA A 22 -32.21 15.55 2.28
N TYR A 23 -31.01 15.08 2.63
CA TYR A 23 -29.91 15.94 3.09
C TYR A 23 -28.65 15.93 2.21
N HIS A 24 -28.51 14.95 1.29
CA HIS A 24 -27.37 14.84 0.35
C HIS A 24 -26.01 15.18 0.99
N ILE A 25 -25.75 14.65 2.18
CA ILE A 25 -24.57 15.01 2.98
C ILE A 25 -23.38 14.20 2.47
N GLU A 26 -22.42 14.86 1.82
CA GLU A 26 -21.20 14.21 1.33
C GLU A 26 -20.44 13.48 2.46
N ALA A 27 -20.49 14.01 3.68
CA ALA A 27 -19.84 13.40 4.85
C ALA A 27 -20.34 11.97 5.12
N ASP A 28 -21.61 11.65 4.85
CA ASP A 28 -22.15 10.31 5.08
C ASP A 28 -21.55 9.31 4.08
N LEU A 29 -21.38 9.71 2.82
CA LEU A 29 -20.66 8.90 1.83
C LEU A 29 -19.18 8.74 2.18
N GLN A 30 -18.54 9.77 2.73
CA GLN A 30 -17.15 9.69 3.19
C GLN A 30 -17.00 8.70 4.36
N LEU A 31 -17.95 8.73 5.31
CA LEU A 31 -18.00 7.80 6.44
C LEU A 31 -18.30 6.37 5.98
N ALA A 32 -19.26 6.17 5.08
CA ALA A 32 -19.55 4.85 4.50
C ALA A 32 -18.32 4.25 3.80
N CYS A 33 -17.62 5.06 3.00
CA CYS A 33 -16.35 4.68 2.38
C CYS A 33 -15.32 4.26 3.44
N SER A 34 -15.14 5.07 4.49
CA SER A 34 -14.15 4.78 5.54
C SER A 34 -14.51 3.51 6.33
N LEU A 35 -15.76 3.38 6.76
CA LEU A 35 -16.25 2.27 7.56
C LEU A 35 -16.15 0.93 6.83
N SER A 36 -16.36 0.91 5.51
CA SER A 36 -16.31 -0.34 4.73
C SER A 36 -14.93 -1.01 4.67
N HIS A 37 -13.83 -0.32 5.04
CA HIS A 37 -12.49 -0.92 5.06
C HIS A 37 -11.69 -0.73 6.37
N HIS A 38 -12.15 0.12 7.30
CA HIS A 38 -11.35 0.54 8.47
C HIS A 38 -10.83 -0.59 9.38
N ILE A 39 -11.54 -1.73 9.44
CA ILE A 39 -11.21 -2.86 10.32
C ILE A 39 -10.29 -3.90 9.66
N VAL A 40 -10.17 -3.86 8.33
CA VAL A 40 -9.43 -4.86 7.54
C VAL A 40 -7.96 -4.97 7.98
N PRO A 41 -7.22 -3.87 8.22
CA PRO A 41 -5.81 -3.96 8.66
C PRO A 41 -5.62 -4.50 10.08
N GLN A 42 -6.65 -4.45 10.93
CA GLN A 42 -6.67 -5.01 12.28
C GLN A 42 -6.98 -6.51 12.19
N LEU A 43 -7.95 -6.89 11.36
CA LEU A 43 -8.26 -8.29 11.05
C LEU A 43 -7.03 -9.02 10.51
N ALA A 44 -6.29 -8.41 9.57
CA ALA A 44 -5.06 -8.97 9.04
C ALA A 44 -4.05 -9.28 10.15
N LYS A 45 -3.86 -8.39 11.12
CA LYS A 45 -2.92 -8.60 12.23
C LYS A 45 -3.31 -9.75 13.14
N VAL A 46 -4.61 -9.91 13.43
CA VAL A 46 -5.08 -10.97 14.35
C VAL A 46 -5.17 -12.34 13.69
N THR A 47 -5.02 -12.43 12.36
CA THR A 47 -4.95 -13.73 11.66
C THR A 47 -3.87 -14.64 12.23
N SER A 48 -2.80 -14.10 12.81
CA SER A 48 -1.71 -14.90 13.38
C SER A 48 -2.11 -15.84 14.51
N ALA A 49 -3.29 -15.64 15.12
CA ALA A 49 -3.84 -16.54 16.11
C ALA A 49 -4.51 -17.79 15.48
N LEU A 50 -4.70 -17.81 14.16
CA LEU A 50 -5.35 -18.89 13.42
C LEU A 50 -4.34 -19.96 12.97
N PRO A 51 -4.80 -21.18 12.66
CA PRO A 51 -4.01 -22.18 11.93
C PRO A 51 -3.50 -21.66 10.58
N VAL A 52 -2.33 -22.12 10.13
CA VAL A 52 -1.67 -21.63 8.90
C VAL A 52 -2.57 -21.66 7.66
N SER A 53 -3.33 -22.73 7.44
CA SER A 53 -4.26 -22.81 6.30
C SER A 53 -5.36 -21.74 6.35
N GLN A 54 -5.84 -21.41 7.55
CA GLN A 54 -6.82 -20.35 7.77
C GLN A 54 -6.20 -18.96 7.65
N GLN A 55 -4.94 -18.77 8.06
CA GLN A 55 -4.21 -17.51 7.86
C GLN A 55 -4.14 -17.13 6.38
N ILE A 56 -3.74 -18.08 5.53
CA ILE A 56 -3.63 -17.86 4.08
C ILE A 56 -5.00 -17.47 3.53
N TYR A 57 -6.04 -18.26 3.83
CA TYR A 57 -7.41 -18.01 3.38
C TYR A 57 -7.93 -16.63 3.81
N GLU A 58 -7.76 -16.26 5.08
CA GLU A 58 -8.23 -14.96 5.58
C GLU A 58 -7.46 -13.80 4.96
N LEU A 59 -6.15 -13.92 4.76
CA LEU A 59 -5.36 -12.88 4.10
C LEU A 59 -5.75 -12.72 2.63
N ASP A 60 -5.99 -13.80 1.90
CA ASP A 60 -6.54 -13.76 0.53
C ASP A 60 -7.91 -13.07 0.50
N ARG A 61 -8.79 -13.41 1.45
CA ARG A 61 -10.12 -12.80 1.58
C ARG A 61 -10.02 -11.30 1.86
N LEU A 62 -9.18 -10.89 2.80
CA LEU A 62 -9.00 -9.48 3.16
C LEU A 62 -8.37 -8.68 2.02
N ASP A 63 -7.44 -9.25 1.27
CA ASP A 63 -6.87 -8.62 0.08
C ASP A 63 -7.96 -8.39 -1.00
N SER A 64 -8.79 -9.41 -1.26
CA SER A 64 -9.93 -9.29 -2.17
C SER A 64 -10.96 -8.24 -1.71
N VAL A 65 -11.20 -8.12 -0.40
CA VAL A 65 -12.06 -7.06 0.16
C VAL A 65 -11.49 -5.68 -0.15
N MET A 66 -10.18 -5.48 0.01
CA MET A 66 -9.54 -4.20 -0.28
C MET A 66 -9.57 -3.87 -1.78
N GLU A 67 -9.32 -4.84 -2.65
CA GLU A 67 -9.41 -4.66 -4.11
C GLU A 67 -10.82 -4.25 -4.55
N LYS A 68 -11.84 -4.97 -4.06
CA LYS A 68 -13.25 -4.65 -4.34
C LYS A 68 -13.64 -3.29 -3.79
N HIS A 69 -13.18 -2.94 -2.59
CA HIS A 69 -13.40 -1.62 -2.00
C HIS A 69 -12.80 -0.52 -2.89
N LEU A 70 -11.55 -0.68 -3.33
CA LEU A 70 -10.87 0.28 -4.19
C LEU A 70 -11.57 0.44 -5.55
N GLN A 71 -11.99 -0.67 -6.16
CA GLN A 71 -12.73 -0.68 -7.41
C GLN A 71 -14.09 0.01 -7.24
N HIS A 72 -14.82 -0.31 -6.18
CA HIS A 72 -16.16 0.22 -5.94
C HIS A 72 -16.17 1.73 -5.69
N TRP A 73 -15.34 2.20 -4.76
CA TRP A 73 -15.38 3.61 -4.33
C TRP A 73 -14.59 4.57 -5.22
N PHE A 74 -13.57 4.08 -5.94
CA PHE A 74 -12.63 4.93 -6.67
C PHE A 74 -12.51 4.62 -8.16
N SER A 75 -13.35 3.74 -8.72
CA SER A 75 -13.44 3.54 -10.17
C SER A 75 -13.76 4.86 -10.90
N VAL A 76 -13.21 4.97 -12.11
CA VAL A 76 -13.53 6.06 -13.04
C VAL A 76 -14.85 5.77 -13.77
N GLU A 77 -15.18 4.49 -13.95
CA GLU A 77 -16.35 4.04 -14.69
C GLU A 77 -17.66 4.21 -13.91
N SER A 78 -17.59 4.11 -12.58
CA SER A 78 -18.74 4.26 -11.68
C SER A 78 -18.37 5.22 -10.54
N PRO A 79 -18.63 6.53 -10.70
CA PRO A 79 -18.31 7.51 -9.66
C PRO A 79 -19.20 7.30 -8.42
N SER A 80 -18.56 7.21 -7.26
CA SER A 80 -19.24 7.01 -5.96
C SER A 80 -20.07 8.21 -5.48
N GLY A 81 -19.97 9.37 -6.14
CA GLY A 81 -20.57 10.63 -5.70
C GLY A 81 -19.70 11.46 -4.75
N LEU A 82 -18.55 10.94 -4.35
CA LEU A 82 -17.54 11.67 -3.56
C LEU A 82 -16.91 12.82 -4.37
N SER A 83 -16.67 13.96 -3.72
CA SER A 83 -15.89 15.05 -4.34
C SER A 83 -14.48 14.59 -4.70
N GLN A 84 -13.85 15.27 -5.66
CA GLN A 84 -12.48 14.92 -6.08
C GLN A 84 -11.50 14.93 -4.90
N VAL A 85 -11.63 15.89 -3.99
CA VAL A 85 -10.79 16.00 -2.78
C VAL A 85 -11.03 14.82 -1.85
N ALA A 86 -12.29 14.50 -1.54
CA ALA A 86 -12.63 13.37 -0.70
C ALA A 86 -12.11 12.06 -1.30
N ARG A 87 -12.26 11.86 -2.62
CA ARG A 87 -11.70 10.71 -3.34
C ARG A 87 -10.19 10.61 -3.16
N VAL A 88 -9.45 11.71 -3.29
CA VAL A 88 -7.99 11.72 -3.16
C VAL A 88 -7.55 11.32 -1.75
N VAL A 89 -8.20 11.88 -0.72
CA VAL A 89 -7.87 11.60 0.68
C VAL A 89 -8.26 10.17 1.08
N LEU A 90 -9.52 9.79 0.83
CA LEU A 90 -10.04 8.47 1.21
C LEU A 90 -9.33 7.32 0.48
N LYS A 91 -8.95 7.52 -0.79
CA LYS A 91 -8.15 6.53 -1.51
C LYS A 91 -6.77 6.34 -0.88
N GLY A 92 -6.18 7.38 -0.31
CA GLY A 92 -4.91 7.29 0.42
C GLY A 92 -5.02 6.33 1.60
N TRP A 93 -6.08 6.46 2.40
CA TRP A 93 -6.34 5.57 3.55
C TRP A 93 -6.71 4.14 3.15
N ALA A 94 -7.50 3.98 2.09
CA ALA A 94 -7.79 2.64 1.56
C ALA A 94 -6.52 1.94 1.06
N LEU A 95 -5.62 2.65 0.37
CA LEU A 95 -4.33 2.10 -0.07
C LEU A 95 -3.40 1.79 1.10
N GLU A 96 -3.42 2.58 2.18
CA GLU A 96 -2.71 2.25 3.43
C GLU A 96 -3.19 0.91 4.01
N GLY A 97 -4.51 0.71 4.04
CA GLY A 97 -5.10 -0.53 4.50
C GLY A 97 -4.70 -1.73 3.65
N ALA A 98 -4.71 -1.58 2.32
CA ALA A 98 -4.29 -2.62 1.38
C ALA A 98 -2.81 -2.95 1.53
N PHE A 99 -1.95 -1.94 1.66
CA PHE A 99 -0.53 -2.10 1.97
C PHE A 99 -0.35 -2.91 3.26
N ARG A 100 -1.09 -2.61 4.33
CA ARG A 100 -0.97 -3.35 5.60
C ARG A 100 -1.36 -4.81 5.50
N VAL A 101 -2.39 -5.15 4.72
CA VAL A 101 -2.75 -6.56 4.48
C VAL A 101 -1.59 -7.29 3.80
N LYS A 102 -1.05 -6.70 2.73
CA LYS A 102 0.08 -7.29 1.97
C LYS A 102 1.37 -7.33 2.78
N GLN A 103 1.64 -6.33 3.62
CA GLN A 103 2.75 -6.32 4.57
C GLN A 103 2.64 -7.50 5.54
N VAL A 104 1.46 -7.70 6.16
CA VAL A 104 1.25 -8.83 7.07
C VAL A 104 1.42 -10.17 6.35
N ARG A 105 0.91 -10.29 5.12
CA ARG A 105 1.11 -11.49 4.30
C ARG A 105 2.59 -11.79 4.08
N PHE A 106 3.38 -10.80 3.68
CA PHE A 106 4.83 -10.94 3.50
C PHE A 106 5.54 -11.30 4.81
N GLU A 107 5.19 -10.68 5.94
CA GLU A 107 5.81 -10.95 7.24
C GLU A 107 5.53 -12.38 7.73
N ARG A 108 4.40 -12.98 7.33
CA ARG A 108 4.01 -14.35 7.72
C ARG A 108 4.48 -15.41 6.73
N PHE A 109 4.43 -15.11 5.45
CA PHE A 109 4.71 -16.04 4.36
C PHE A 109 5.70 -15.40 3.38
N PRO A 110 6.97 -15.20 3.80
CA PRO A 110 7.95 -14.49 3.00
C PRO A 110 8.25 -15.25 1.70
N SER A 111 7.98 -14.59 0.58
CA SER A 111 8.32 -15.04 -0.77
C SER A 111 8.65 -13.82 -1.63
N ASP A 112 9.29 -14.01 -2.79
CA ASP A 112 9.56 -12.89 -3.69
C ASP A 112 8.27 -12.24 -4.22
N GLU A 113 7.21 -13.05 -4.41
CA GLU A 113 5.88 -12.59 -4.81
C GLU A 113 5.25 -11.71 -3.73
N THR A 114 5.14 -12.20 -2.49
CA THR A 114 4.53 -11.44 -1.38
C THR A 114 5.35 -10.19 -1.04
N ARG A 115 6.68 -10.24 -1.20
CA ARG A 115 7.57 -9.10 -1.06
C ARG A 115 7.27 -8.03 -2.11
N ALA A 116 7.21 -8.42 -3.39
CA ALA A 116 6.91 -7.52 -4.48
C ALA A 116 5.52 -6.87 -4.31
N ASP A 117 4.51 -7.65 -3.96
CA ASP A 117 3.15 -7.17 -3.74
C ASP A 117 3.09 -6.12 -2.62
N ALA A 118 3.77 -6.37 -1.50
CA ALA A 118 3.84 -5.42 -0.39
C ALA A 118 4.61 -4.13 -0.77
N ILE A 119 5.68 -4.24 -1.57
CA ILE A 119 6.41 -3.08 -2.11
C ILE A 119 5.51 -2.24 -3.01
N PHE A 120 4.87 -2.84 -4.01
CA PHE A 120 4.04 -2.10 -4.96
C PHE A 120 2.81 -1.46 -4.28
N ALA A 121 2.25 -2.11 -3.26
CA ALA A 121 1.19 -1.53 -2.47
C ALA A 121 1.67 -0.31 -1.65
N ALA A 122 2.87 -0.40 -1.04
CA ALA A 122 3.47 0.74 -0.34
C ALA A 122 3.76 1.91 -1.29
N ILE A 123 4.25 1.64 -2.50
CA ILE A 123 4.50 2.66 -3.54
C ILE A 123 3.18 3.32 -3.94
N SER A 124 2.14 2.54 -4.23
CA SER A 124 0.82 3.06 -4.62
C SER A 124 0.24 3.97 -3.54
N PHE A 125 0.38 3.58 -2.26
CA PHE A 125 0.02 4.41 -1.11
C PHE A 125 0.80 5.74 -1.08
N ILE A 126 2.13 5.69 -1.23
CA ILE A 126 2.98 6.90 -1.23
C ILE A 126 2.63 7.84 -2.38
N GLU A 127 2.42 7.31 -3.59
CA GLU A 127 2.00 8.10 -4.75
C GLU A 127 0.66 8.81 -4.49
N GLN A 128 -0.29 8.12 -3.87
CA GLN A 128 -1.56 8.74 -3.49
C GLN A 128 -1.37 9.80 -2.39
N MET A 129 -0.48 9.58 -1.42
CA MET A 129 -0.18 10.57 -0.39
C MET A 129 0.49 11.83 -0.93
N LYS A 130 1.26 11.73 -2.03
CA LYS A 130 1.71 12.92 -2.76
C LYS A 130 0.54 13.73 -3.31
N LEU A 131 -0.52 13.09 -3.80
CA LEU A 131 -1.74 13.77 -4.26
C LEU A 131 -2.47 14.45 -3.09
N VAL A 132 -2.51 13.80 -1.92
CA VAL A 132 -3.06 14.39 -0.68
C VAL A 132 -2.26 15.62 -0.25
N ALA A 133 -0.92 15.54 -0.32
CA ALA A 133 -0.02 16.65 0.01
C ALA A 133 -0.20 17.84 -0.94
N THR A 134 -0.20 17.60 -2.25
CA THR A 134 -0.41 18.64 -3.28
C THR A 134 -1.79 19.28 -3.21
N SER A 135 -2.79 18.57 -2.71
CA SER A 135 -4.13 19.12 -2.42
C SER A 135 -4.16 19.99 -1.15
N GLY A 136 -3.05 20.09 -0.42
CA GLY A 136 -2.95 20.87 0.82
C GLY A 136 -3.58 20.22 2.04
N TYR A 137 -3.91 18.92 1.96
CA TYR A 137 -4.62 18.20 3.02
C TYR A 137 -3.70 17.52 4.03
N LEU A 138 -2.44 17.28 3.69
CA LEU A 138 -1.49 16.59 4.57
C LEU A 138 -1.34 17.26 5.95
N ARG A 139 -1.47 18.59 6.02
CA ARG A 139 -1.40 19.36 7.27
C ARG A 139 -2.57 19.11 8.23
N PHE A 140 -3.72 18.65 7.73
CA PHE A 140 -4.93 18.43 8.54
C PHE A 140 -5.03 17.01 9.08
N ILE A 141 -4.22 16.08 8.56
CA ILE A 141 -4.19 14.66 8.93
C ILE A 141 -2.85 14.28 9.55
N SER A 142 -2.17 15.25 10.17
CA SER A 142 -0.72 15.28 10.35
C SER A 142 -0.16 14.08 11.09
N ASP A 143 -0.81 13.67 12.18
CA ASP A 143 -0.26 12.67 13.10
C ASP A 143 -0.46 11.25 12.56
N ASP A 144 -1.69 10.95 12.12
CA ASP A 144 -2.00 9.68 11.47
C ASP A 144 -1.17 9.52 10.20
N ALA A 145 -1.10 10.56 9.36
CA ALA A 145 -0.32 10.55 8.13
C ALA A 145 1.18 10.32 8.41
N ALA A 146 1.72 10.93 9.46
CA ALA A 146 3.09 10.71 9.86
C ALA A 146 3.35 9.27 10.29
N ILE A 147 2.46 8.69 11.11
CA ILE A 147 2.57 7.30 11.55
C ILE A 147 2.55 6.35 10.35
N VAL A 148 1.61 6.53 9.42
CA VAL A 148 1.46 5.62 8.28
C VAL A 148 2.57 5.78 7.24
N LEU A 149 3.04 7.01 6.99
CA LEU A 149 4.21 7.25 6.13
C LEU A 149 5.48 6.67 6.74
N SER A 150 5.72 6.91 8.04
CA SER A 150 6.87 6.33 8.73
C SER A 150 6.85 4.80 8.72
N ARG A 151 5.66 4.17 8.82
CA ARG A 151 5.52 2.71 8.65
C ARG A 151 6.01 2.24 7.29
N ALA A 152 5.62 2.90 6.21
CA ALA A 152 6.10 2.55 4.87
C ALA A 152 7.63 2.72 4.75
N GLY A 153 8.19 3.79 5.33
CA GLY A 153 9.64 4.01 5.39
C GLY A 153 10.39 2.92 6.16
N LEU A 154 9.87 2.50 7.33
CA LEU A 154 10.44 1.40 8.11
C LEU A 154 10.36 0.07 7.36
N PHE A 155 9.23 -0.20 6.70
CA PHE A 155 9.06 -1.39 5.88
C PHE A 155 10.12 -1.44 4.77
N PHE A 156 10.31 -0.36 4.02
CA PHE A 156 11.34 -0.26 3.00
C PHE A 156 12.75 -0.44 3.54
N SER A 157 13.08 0.23 4.65
CA SER A 157 14.39 0.08 5.29
C SER A 157 14.66 -1.37 5.71
N LYS A 158 13.64 -2.08 6.20
CA LYS A 158 13.77 -3.48 6.63
C LYS A 158 14.09 -4.43 5.48
N ILE A 159 13.50 -4.22 4.30
CA ILE A 159 13.64 -5.15 3.16
C ILE A 159 14.69 -4.72 2.14
N PHE A 160 15.27 -3.52 2.29
CA PHE A 160 16.11 -2.90 1.25
C PHE A 160 17.29 -3.77 0.81
N ASN A 161 17.89 -4.51 1.74
CA ASN A 161 19.03 -5.36 1.46
C ASN A 161 18.65 -6.68 0.77
N ASP A 162 17.37 -7.09 0.87
CA ASP A 162 16.86 -8.38 0.40
C ASP A 162 16.18 -8.31 -0.99
N VAL A 163 16.19 -7.12 -1.62
CA VAL A 163 15.53 -6.90 -2.92
C VAL A 163 16.54 -6.70 -4.05
N PRO A 164 16.19 -7.09 -5.30
CA PRO A 164 16.98 -6.78 -6.49
C PRO A 164 17.22 -5.27 -6.67
N SER A 165 18.31 -4.92 -7.38
CA SER A 165 18.71 -3.53 -7.65
C SER A 165 17.57 -2.67 -8.25
N THR A 166 16.77 -3.23 -9.15
CA THR A 166 15.60 -2.56 -9.74
C THR A 166 14.59 -2.12 -8.67
N LEU A 167 14.30 -2.99 -7.69
CA LEU A 167 13.38 -2.66 -6.60
C LEU A 167 14.02 -1.69 -5.60
N LYS A 168 15.34 -1.77 -5.36
CA LYS A 168 16.07 -0.77 -4.56
C LYS A 168 15.91 0.65 -5.13
N ALA A 169 16.02 0.79 -6.45
CA ALA A 169 15.85 2.08 -7.12
C ALA A 169 14.43 2.65 -6.91
N LEU A 170 13.40 1.81 -7.05
CA LEU A 170 12.01 2.21 -6.80
C LEU A 170 11.75 2.59 -5.34
N ILE A 171 12.34 1.86 -4.38
CA ILE A 171 12.28 2.19 -2.96
C ILE A 171 12.90 3.56 -2.69
N VAL A 172 14.12 3.81 -3.19
CA VAL A 172 14.82 5.09 -3.02
C VAL A 172 14.02 6.23 -3.64
N GLN A 173 13.48 6.04 -4.84
CA GLN A 173 12.63 7.03 -5.50
C GLN A 173 11.39 7.35 -4.67
N SER A 174 10.72 6.34 -4.13
CA SER A 174 9.52 6.50 -3.30
C SER A 174 9.81 7.20 -1.98
N MET A 175 10.91 6.85 -1.31
CA MET A 175 11.35 7.52 -0.08
C MET A 175 11.76 8.98 -0.32
N THR A 176 12.41 9.25 -1.46
CA THR A 176 12.74 10.62 -1.89
C THR A 176 11.49 11.44 -2.16
N MET A 177 10.45 10.81 -2.74
CA MET A 177 9.15 11.44 -2.96
C MET A 177 8.53 11.90 -1.63
N VAL A 178 8.51 11.02 -0.61
CA VAL A 178 8.00 11.37 0.73
C VAL A 178 8.80 12.51 1.34
N HIS A 179 10.13 12.42 1.30
CA HIS A 179 10.99 13.50 1.78
C HIS A 179 10.65 14.85 1.12
N SER A 180 10.47 14.88 -0.21
CA SER A 180 10.15 16.11 -0.95
C SER A 180 8.82 16.71 -0.52
N PHE A 181 7.72 15.95 -0.64
CA PHE A 181 6.40 16.54 -0.39
C PHE A 181 6.19 16.89 1.09
N CYS A 182 6.84 16.20 2.02
CA CYS A 182 6.83 16.55 3.44
C CYS A 182 7.65 17.82 3.73
N THR A 183 8.79 18.01 3.06
CA THR A 183 9.59 19.25 3.15
C THR A 183 8.81 20.44 2.62
N GLU A 184 8.13 20.28 1.48
CA GLU A 184 7.29 21.34 0.89
C GLU A 184 6.09 21.65 1.81
N SER A 185 5.47 20.62 2.38
CA SER A 185 4.31 20.77 3.26
C SER A 185 4.64 21.43 4.60
N SER A 186 5.90 21.35 5.06
CA SER A 186 6.31 22.03 6.30
C SER A 186 6.52 23.53 6.11
N ARG A 187 6.69 24.01 4.88
CA ARG A 187 6.92 25.44 4.58
C ARG A 187 8.05 26.08 5.42
N GLY A 188 9.04 25.28 5.82
CA GLY A 188 10.16 25.72 6.65
C GLY A 188 9.89 25.75 8.16
N ASP A 189 8.69 25.40 8.61
CA ASP A 189 8.37 25.27 10.04
C ASP A 189 8.85 23.90 10.57
N PRO A 190 9.85 23.87 11.47
CA PRO A 190 10.40 22.62 12.00
C PRO A 190 9.49 21.88 12.97
N GLU A 191 8.47 22.55 13.52
CA GLU A 191 7.53 22.02 14.53
C GLU A 191 6.36 21.26 13.90
N LEU A 192 6.09 21.47 12.60
CA LEU A 192 5.04 20.72 11.91
C LEU A 192 5.38 19.23 11.78
N THR A 193 4.36 18.37 11.89
CA THR A 193 4.54 16.92 11.76
C THR A 193 5.15 16.53 10.40
N ALA A 194 4.85 17.27 9.33
CA ALA A 194 5.48 17.08 8.03
C ALA A 194 7.00 17.29 8.06
N ALA A 195 7.51 18.25 8.85
CA ALA A 195 8.96 18.43 9.02
C ALA A 195 9.60 17.27 9.76
N PHE A 196 8.90 16.69 10.75
CA PHE A 196 9.36 15.46 11.41
C PHE A 196 9.48 14.30 10.42
N VAL A 197 8.45 14.06 9.59
CA VAL A 197 8.47 13.01 8.57
C VAL A 197 9.59 13.23 7.55
N ALA A 198 9.79 14.48 7.10
CA ALA A 198 10.88 14.83 6.20
C ALA A 198 12.24 14.47 6.82
N ARG A 199 12.51 14.87 8.07
CA ARG A 199 13.76 14.51 8.77
C ARG A 199 13.93 12.99 8.89
N PHE A 200 12.86 12.27 9.23
CA PHE A 200 12.87 10.82 9.34
C PHE A 200 13.28 10.15 8.02
N PHE A 201 12.64 10.51 6.90
CA PHE A 201 12.98 9.96 5.58
C PHE A 201 14.37 10.40 5.10
N GLY A 202 14.80 11.63 5.40
CA GLY A 202 16.17 12.09 5.13
C GLY A 202 17.22 11.27 5.87
N GLY A 203 16.93 10.90 7.12
CA GLY A 203 17.75 9.97 7.91
C GLY A 203 17.81 8.58 7.28
N LEU A 204 16.67 7.99 6.94
CA LEU A 204 16.63 6.67 6.31
C LEU A 204 17.40 6.64 4.97
N LEU A 205 17.19 7.64 4.10
CA LEU A 205 17.91 7.74 2.82
C LEU A 205 19.43 7.84 3.01
N SER A 206 19.88 8.55 4.06
CA SER A 206 21.29 8.64 4.41
C SER A 206 21.86 7.27 4.82
N THR A 207 21.11 6.51 5.63
CA THR A 207 21.50 5.15 6.05
C THR A 207 21.60 4.21 4.85
N LEU A 208 20.61 4.19 3.95
CA LEU A 208 20.63 3.33 2.77
C LEU A 208 21.82 3.62 1.84
N LYS A 209 22.21 4.90 1.71
CA LYS A 209 23.41 5.30 0.95
C LYS A 209 24.71 4.80 1.60
N ALA A 210 24.80 4.84 2.93
CA ALA A 210 25.97 4.35 3.65
C ALA A 210 26.13 2.83 3.49
N GLU A 211 25.03 2.07 3.64
CA GLU A 211 25.02 0.61 3.44
C GLU A 211 25.41 0.22 2.01
N SER A 212 24.90 0.93 1.00
CA SER A 212 25.26 0.69 -0.40
C SER A 212 26.74 0.95 -0.69
N ARG A 213 27.39 1.89 0.01
CA ARG A 213 28.83 2.15 -0.15
C ARG A 213 29.69 1.08 0.53
N ALA A 214 29.27 0.60 1.70
CA ALA A 214 29.98 -0.45 2.44
C ALA A 214 29.98 -1.80 1.69
N GLN A 215 28.95 -2.08 0.87
CA GLN A 215 28.86 -3.30 0.06
C GLN A 215 29.58 -3.20 -1.30
N SER A 216 30.17 -2.05 -1.64
CA SER A 216 30.87 -1.87 -2.92
C SER A 216 32.29 -2.49 -2.89
N PRO A 217 32.72 -3.22 -3.94
CA PRO A 217 34.06 -3.82 -4.01
C PRO A 217 35.23 -2.84 -3.81
N ALA A 218 35.01 -1.54 -4.06
CA ALA A 218 36.02 -0.51 -3.86
C ALA A 218 36.41 -0.32 -2.38
N ALA A 219 35.49 -0.58 -1.44
CA ALA A 219 35.79 -0.52 -0.01
C ALA A 219 36.71 -1.66 0.45
N VAL A 220 36.54 -2.85 -0.14
CA VAL A 220 37.39 -4.02 0.12
C VAL A 220 38.80 -3.83 -0.43
N ILE A 221 38.93 -3.12 -1.56
CA ILE A 221 40.25 -2.79 -2.14
C ILE A 221 40.96 -1.74 -1.27
N ALA A 222 40.25 -0.72 -0.76
CA ALA A 222 40.82 0.30 0.12
C ALA A 222 41.33 -0.26 1.46
N GLU A 223 40.65 -1.27 2.02
CA GLU A 223 41.08 -1.94 3.25
C GLU A 223 42.20 -2.97 3.00
N ALA A 224 42.33 -3.49 1.78
CA ALA A 224 43.45 -4.34 1.36
C ALA A 224 44.71 -3.55 0.93
N THR A 225 44.62 -2.23 0.70
CA THR A 225 45.76 -1.38 0.32
C THR A 225 46.43 -0.64 1.48
N SER A 226 46.00 -0.86 2.73
CA SER A 226 46.73 -0.41 3.93
C SER A 226 47.96 -1.26 4.29
N ILE A 227 48.48 -2.08 3.36
CA ILE A 227 49.83 -2.62 3.44
C ILE A 227 50.77 -1.61 2.77
N PRO A 228 51.77 -1.03 3.47
CA PRO A 228 52.66 -0.05 2.87
C PRO A 228 53.57 -0.76 1.87
N ILE A 229 53.27 -0.63 0.58
CA ILE A 229 54.21 -0.93 -0.50
C ILE A 229 54.59 0.38 -1.15
N ALA A 230 55.89 0.64 -1.10
CA ALA A 230 56.55 1.81 -1.65
C ALA A 230 56.23 2.02 -3.14
N SER A 231 55.92 3.28 -3.45
CA SER A 231 56.21 4.00 -4.70
C SER A 231 56.34 3.21 -6.00
N SER A 232 55.38 3.39 -6.90
CA SER A 232 55.65 3.51 -8.33
C SER A 232 54.52 4.28 -9.01
N GLU A 233 54.91 5.27 -9.80
CA GLU A 233 54.06 6.13 -10.63
C GLU A 233 53.26 5.32 -11.65
N GLY A 234 52.04 5.76 -11.96
CA GLY A 234 51.17 5.13 -12.95
C GLY A 234 49.92 5.94 -13.23
N HIS A 235 50.01 6.77 -14.26
CA HIS A 235 48.95 7.53 -14.91
C HIS A 235 47.80 6.60 -15.37
N THR A 236 46.53 6.91 -15.08
CA THR A 236 45.40 6.69 -16.00
C THR A 236 44.16 7.50 -15.59
N GLN A 237 43.47 7.97 -16.61
CA GLN A 237 42.39 8.97 -16.63
C GLN A 237 41.15 8.59 -15.84
N ALA A 238 40.54 9.59 -15.19
CA ALA A 238 39.17 9.54 -14.73
C ALA A 238 38.23 9.76 -15.94
N GLU A 239 37.39 8.77 -16.23
CA GLU A 239 36.22 8.96 -17.10
C GLU A 239 35.06 9.46 -16.24
N ASP A 240 34.58 10.66 -16.59
CA ASP A 240 33.37 11.28 -16.07
C ASP A 240 32.13 10.46 -16.49
N PHE A 241 31.49 9.79 -15.53
CA PHE A 241 30.14 9.25 -15.73
C PHE A 241 29.10 10.31 -15.38
N ASN A 242 28.69 11.06 -16.39
CA ASN A 242 27.53 11.94 -16.36
C ASN A 242 26.24 11.11 -16.49
N PHE A 243 25.35 11.18 -15.51
CA PHE A 243 24.06 10.48 -15.57
C PHE A 243 22.97 11.48 -15.99
N ASP A 244 22.71 11.54 -17.30
CA ASP A 244 21.64 12.35 -17.88
C ASP A 244 20.26 11.82 -17.46
N LEU A 245 19.53 12.65 -16.73
CA LEU A 245 18.10 12.51 -16.46
C LEU A 245 17.32 12.93 -17.71
N VAL A 246 16.90 11.97 -18.53
CA VAL A 246 15.93 12.23 -19.61
C VAL A 246 14.79 11.20 -19.57
N SER A 247 13.64 11.73 -19.15
CA SER A 247 12.24 11.40 -19.46
C SER A 247 11.89 10.01 -20.01
N LEU A 248 10.99 9.30 -19.33
CA LEU A 248 10.00 8.39 -19.94
C LEU A 248 8.72 8.30 -19.05
N PRO A 249 7.58 7.83 -19.59
CA PRO A 249 6.33 8.59 -19.58
C PRO A 249 5.29 8.11 -18.54
N ASN A 250 4.28 8.96 -18.37
CA ASN A 250 3.02 8.64 -17.71
C ASN A 250 2.42 7.31 -18.20
N SER A 251 1.85 6.56 -17.25
CA SER A 251 0.90 5.43 -17.39
C SER A 251 1.49 4.05 -17.17
N CYS A 252 1.23 3.49 -15.98
CA CYS A 252 1.17 2.04 -15.80
C CYS A 252 0.00 1.69 -14.86
N LEU A 253 -1.22 1.74 -15.41
CA LEU A 253 -2.34 0.95 -14.90
C LEU A 253 -2.13 -0.48 -15.44
N ILE A 254 -1.55 -1.36 -14.63
CA ILE A 254 -1.58 -2.80 -14.93
C ILE A 254 -2.88 -3.35 -14.32
N VAL A 255 -3.91 -3.43 -15.14
CA VAL A 255 -5.07 -4.29 -14.89
C VAL A 255 -4.63 -5.72 -15.17
N ARG A 256 -4.38 -6.53 -14.13
CA ARG A 256 -4.25 -7.98 -14.30
C ARG A 256 -5.65 -8.56 -14.52
N GLN A 257 -5.98 -8.89 -15.78
CA GLN A 257 -7.04 -9.83 -16.07
C GLN A 257 -6.60 -11.23 -15.62
N SER A 258 -7.20 -11.76 -14.55
CA SER A 258 -7.05 -13.17 -14.21
C SER A 258 -7.92 -14.00 -15.16
N LYS A 259 -7.28 -14.88 -15.93
CA LYS A 259 -7.96 -15.96 -16.65
C LYS A 259 -8.46 -16.96 -15.62
N VAL A 260 -9.78 -17.05 -15.46
CA VAL A 260 -10.46 -18.15 -14.79
C VAL A 260 -10.41 -19.37 -15.73
N PRO A 261 -9.96 -20.56 -15.28
CA PRO A 261 -10.13 -21.78 -16.07
C PRO A 261 -11.58 -22.30 -15.99
N ASP A 262 -12.12 -22.63 -17.16
CA ASP A 262 -13.38 -23.35 -17.36
C ASP A 262 -13.47 -24.62 -16.49
N MET A 263 -14.32 -24.59 -15.45
CA MET A 263 -14.90 -25.80 -14.83
C MET A 263 -16.32 -26.02 -15.33
N ALA A 264 -16.46 -26.19 -16.65
CA ALA A 264 -17.64 -26.78 -17.26
C ALA A 264 -17.36 -28.26 -17.58
N ARG A 265 -17.52 -29.15 -16.58
CA ARG A 265 -17.80 -30.59 -16.73
C ARG A 265 -17.73 -31.32 -15.37
N MET A 266 -18.83 -31.33 -14.62
CA MET A 266 -19.28 -32.47 -13.79
C MET A 266 -20.57 -32.11 -13.02
N VAL A 267 -21.67 -31.86 -13.74
CA VAL A 267 -23.02 -32.07 -13.19
C VAL A 267 -23.86 -32.72 -14.28
N SER A 268 -23.66 -34.02 -14.46
CA SER A 268 -24.66 -34.90 -15.04
C SER A 268 -24.81 -36.06 -14.06
N SER A 269 -26.06 -36.46 -13.81
CA SER A 269 -26.50 -37.42 -12.79
C SER A 269 -26.75 -36.84 -11.38
N LYS A 270 -27.85 -36.08 -11.26
CA LYS A 270 -28.86 -36.23 -10.18
C LYS A 270 -30.08 -35.34 -10.47
N VAL A 271 -30.71 -35.60 -11.61
CA VAL A 271 -32.11 -35.21 -11.86
C VAL A 271 -32.91 -36.50 -11.81
N MET A 272 -33.28 -36.90 -10.60
CA MET A 272 -34.39 -37.81 -10.30
C MET A 272 -34.51 -37.88 -8.78
N GLN A 273 -35.74 -37.76 -8.29
CA GLN A 273 -36.16 -37.81 -6.88
C GLN A 273 -36.10 -36.49 -6.09
N SER A 274 -37.05 -35.59 -6.38
CA SER A 274 -37.84 -34.92 -5.32
C SER A 274 -39.07 -34.27 -5.96
N GLN A 275 -40.01 -35.10 -6.41
CA GLN A 275 -41.39 -34.71 -6.67
C GLN A 275 -42.27 -35.80 -6.07
N ALA A 276 -42.54 -35.66 -4.78
CA ALA A 276 -43.67 -36.23 -4.07
C ALA A 276 -43.72 -35.54 -2.71
N TRP A 277 -44.91 -35.26 -2.20
CA TRP A 277 -45.22 -34.70 -0.87
C TRP A 277 -45.29 -33.17 -0.77
N THR A 278 -46.33 -32.59 -1.36
CA THR A 278 -47.15 -31.55 -0.71
C THR A 278 -48.47 -31.39 -1.46
N THR A 279 -49.46 -32.22 -1.11
CA THR A 279 -50.90 -31.97 -1.31
C THR A 279 -51.63 -32.74 -0.21
N LEU A 280 -51.82 -32.09 0.93
CA LEU A 280 -52.82 -32.40 1.96
C LEU A 280 -52.72 -31.31 3.04
N ASN A 281 -53.43 -30.21 2.83
CA ASN A 281 -54.24 -29.46 3.82
C ASN A 281 -54.44 -28.01 3.36
N HIS A 282 -55.73 -27.70 3.17
CA HIS A 282 -56.38 -26.41 2.88
C HIS A 282 -56.22 -25.81 1.47
#